data_AF-A0A3N4SKN2-F1
#
_entry.id   AF-A0A3N4SKN2-F1
#
_cell.length_a   1.000
_cell.length_b   1.000
_cell.length_c   1.000
_cell.angle_alpha   90.00
_cell.angle_beta   90.00
_cell.angle_gamma   90.00
#
_symmetry.space_group_name_H-M   'P 1'
#
loop_
_entity.id
_entity.type
_entity.pdbx_description
1 polymer ?
#
loop_
_entity_poly.entity_id
_entity_poly.type
_entity_poly.pdbx_seq_one_letter_code
_entity_poly.pdbx_strand_id
1 'polypeptide(L)'
;MASTPRPDFARVARLRGAEQGMIDEAARQGLMPEDIAHALTAPGVSDLLLFQGFEVVTDLGALAGPGSGVVDVPRHLVDGDVPALVDVADAALCAVLYRRLLVRGTATEQAALINRDVLLRLWPRRLAPQSVAQVWERRFPELTAA
;
A
#
# COMPACT_ATOMS: atom_id res chain seq x y z
N MET A 1 -3.82 -41.52 -15.23
CA MET A 1 -3.32 -40.30 -15.91
C MET A 1 -3.82 -39.10 -15.13
N ALA A 2 -2.93 -38.32 -14.51
CA ALA A 2 -3.35 -37.10 -13.82
C ALA A 2 -3.76 -36.06 -14.87
N SER A 3 -5.02 -35.66 -14.87
CA SER A 3 -5.54 -34.61 -15.77
C SER A 3 -4.98 -33.26 -15.32
N THR A 4 -4.44 -32.48 -16.25
CA THR A 4 -3.99 -31.11 -15.97
C THR A 4 -5.22 -30.26 -15.62
N PRO A 5 -5.28 -29.65 -14.42
CA PRO A 5 -6.39 -28.78 -14.06
C PRO A 5 -6.48 -27.61 -15.06
N ARG A 6 -7.68 -27.38 -15.60
CA ARG A 6 -7.96 -26.23 -16.46
C ARG A 6 -8.50 -25.07 -15.61
N PRO A 7 -7.90 -23.87 -15.68
CA PRO A 7 -8.42 -22.70 -15.00
C PRO A 7 -9.83 -22.34 -15.50
N ASP A 8 -10.73 -21.97 -14.57
CA ASP A 8 -12.06 -21.43 -14.88
C ASP A 8 -12.01 -19.89 -14.81
N PHE A 9 -11.60 -19.25 -15.91
CA PHE A 9 -11.51 -17.79 -15.99
C PHE A 9 -12.88 -17.10 -15.88
N ALA A 10 -13.97 -17.78 -16.23
CA ALA A 10 -15.32 -17.24 -16.07
C ALA A 10 -15.69 -17.14 -14.58
N ARG A 11 -15.29 -18.13 -13.77
CA ARG A 11 -15.41 -18.06 -12.31
C ARG A 11 -14.55 -16.95 -11.73
N VAL A 12 -13.31 -16.80 -12.18
CA VAL A 12 -12.42 -15.71 -11.72
C VAL A 12 -13.02 -14.35 -12.01
N ALA A 13 -13.54 -14.13 -13.23
CA ALA A 13 -14.19 -12.88 -13.60
C ALA A 13 -15.42 -12.57 -12.74
N ARG A 14 -16.24 -13.58 -12.41
CA ARG A 14 -17.41 -13.41 -11.51
C ARG A 14 -17.00 -13.03 -10.09
N LEU A 15 -15.98 -13.70 -9.53
CA LEU A 15 -15.49 -13.39 -8.18
C LEU A 15 -14.96 -11.96 -8.10
N ARG A 16 -14.16 -11.55 -9.08
CA ARG A 16 -13.64 -10.17 -9.18
C ARG A 16 -14.76 -9.14 -9.31
N GLY A 17 -15.78 -9.41 -10.12
CA GLY A 17 -16.94 -8.51 -10.24
C GLY A 17 -17.73 -8.39 -8.94
N ALA A 18 -17.87 -9.48 -8.17
CA ALA A 18 -18.53 -9.44 -6.86
C ALA A 18 -17.71 -8.63 -5.83
N GLU A 19 -16.38 -8.78 -5.81
CA GLU A 19 -15.50 -7.98 -4.95
C GLU A 19 -15.58 -6.49 -5.29
N GLN A 20 -15.52 -6.12 -6.56
CA GLN A 20 -15.66 -4.72 -6.98
C GLN A 20 -17.01 -4.13 -6.56
N GLY A 21 -18.10 -4.89 -6.74
CA GLY A 21 -19.43 -4.47 -6.29
C GLY A 21 -19.52 -4.22 -4.78
N MET A 22 -18.84 -5.05 -3.96
CA MET A 22 -18.77 -4.84 -2.51
C MET A 22 -17.97 -3.59 -2.14
N ILE A 23 -16.88 -3.30 -2.84
CA ILE A 23 -16.06 -2.09 -2.64
C ILE A 23 -16.86 -0.83 -2.98
N ASP A 24 -17.55 -0.83 -4.12
CA ASP A 24 -18.40 0.30 -4.53
C ASP A 24 -19.56 0.55 -3.55
N GLU A 25 -20.14 -0.52 -3.00
CA GLU A 25 -21.16 -0.42 -1.95
C GLU A 25 -20.58 0.18 -0.66
N ALA A 26 -19.42 -0.30 -0.20
CA ALA A 26 -18.77 0.20 1.00
C ALA A 26 -18.44 1.69 0.89
N ALA A 27 -18.00 2.15 -0.29
CA ALA A 27 -17.79 3.55 -0.58
C ALA A 27 -19.09 4.36 -0.48
N ARG A 28 -20.18 3.86 -1.07
CA ARG A 28 -21.50 4.53 -1.04
C ARG A 28 -22.07 4.66 0.37
N GLN A 29 -21.74 3.71 1.24
CA GLN A 29 -22.14 3.71 2.65
C GLN A 29 -21.20 4.51 3.56
N GLY A 30 -20.12 5.09 3.01
CA GLY A 30 -19.12 5.84 3.79
C GLY A 30 -18.23 4.98 4.68
N LEU A 31 -18.21 3.66 4.46
CA LEU A 31 -17.35 2.70 5.18
C LEU A 31 -15.93 2.66 4.61
N MET A 32 -15.72 3.21 3.41
CA MET A 32 -14.43 3.33 2.76
C MET A 32 -14.34 4.70 2.04
N PRO A 33 -13.20 5.41 2.10
CA PRO A 33 -12.98 6.60 1.28
C PRO A 33 -13.11 6.31 -0.22
N GLU A 34 -13.79 7.19 -0.95
CA GLU A 34 -14.10 7.02 -2.38
C GLU A 34 -12.84 6.88 -3.25
N ASP A 35 -11.77 7.60 -2.92
CA ASP A 35 -10.51 7.53 -3.64
C ASP A 35 -9.78 6.18 -3.46
N ILE A 36 -9.86 5.59 -2.26
CA ILE A 36 -9.36 4.23 -1.99
C ILE A 36 -10.22 3.21 -2.73
N ALA A 37 -11.55 3.33 -2.67
CA ALA A 37 -12.46 2.44 -3.39
C ALA A 37 -12.19 2.48 -4.90
N HIS A 38 -12.07 3.67 -5.49
CA HIS A 38 -11.72 3.86 -6.89
C HIS A 38 -10.35 3.24 -7.23
N ALA A 39 -9.36 3.40 -6.35
CA ALA A 39 -8.04 2.81 -6.55
C ALA A 39 -8.06 1.28 -6.49
N LEU A 40 -8.92 0.68 -5.68
CA LEU A 40 -9.07 -0.77 -5.58
C LEU A 40 -9.85 -1.34 -6.78
N THR A 41 -10.84 -0.62 -7.31
CA THR A 41 -11.62 -1.08 -8.47
C THR A 41 -10.94 -0.81 -9.82
N ALA A 42 -9.83 -0.07 -9.83
CA ALA A 42 -9.08 0.27 -11.04
C ALA A 42 -8.58 -0.98 -11.82
N PRO A 43 -8.53 -0.91 -13.17
CA PRO A 43 -7.92 -1.97 -13.97
C PRO A 43 -6.45 -2.21 -13.59
N GLY A 44 -6.02 -3.48 -13.52
CA GLY A 44 -4.63 -3.83 -13.24
C GLY A 44 -4.23 -3.87 -11.76
N VAL A 45 -5.17 -3.60 -10.83
CA VAL A 45 -4.96 -3.86 -9.40
C VAL A 45 -4.74 -5.35 -9.17
N SER A 46 -3.70 -5.69 -8.42
CA SER A 46 -3.41 -7.07 -8.02
C SER A 46 -4.51 -7.63 -7.12
N ASP A 47 -4.85 -8.91 -7.30
CA ASP A 47 -5.86 -9.59 -6.46
C ASP A 47 -5.53 -9.52 -4.95
N LEU A 48 -4.23 -9.51 -4.60
CA LEU A 48 -3.80 -9.35 -3.22
C LEU A 48 -4.21 -7.99 -2.64
N LEU A 49 -4.06 -6.90 -3.40
CA LEU A 49 -4.46 -5.55 -2.96
C LEU A 49 -5.97 -5.41 -2.87
N LEU A 50 -6.71 -6.01 -3.82
CA LEU A 50 -8.18 -6.10 -3.75
C LEU A 50 -8.64 -6.81 -2.48
N PHE A 51 -8.01 -7.93 -2.14
CA PHE A 51 -8.39 -8.75 -0.99
C PHE A 51 -8.04 -8.09 0.35
N GLN A 52 -6.86 -7.47 0.46
CA GLN A 52 -6.36 -6.93 1.73
C GLN A 52 -6.71 -5.45 1.95
N GLY A 53 -7.03 -4.70 0.89
CA GLY A 53 -7.14 -3.25 0.94
C GLY A 53 -5.80 -2.55 1.23
N PHE A 54 -5.84 -1.25 1.49
CA PHE A 54 -4.72 -0.50 2.05
C PHE A 54 -5.24 0.71 2.81
N GLU A 55 -4.45 1.21 3.75
CA GLU A 55 -4.73 2.43 4.49
C GLU A 55 -3.83 3.56 4.03
N VAL A 56 -4.26 4.79 4.30
CA VAL A 56 -3.48 6.00 4.05
C VAL A 56 -3.71 6.93 5.24
N VAL A 57 -2.64 7.46 5.82
CA VAL A 57 -2.73 8.53 6.84
C VAL A 57 -3.61 9.68 6.35
N THR A 58 -4.18 10.44 7.28
CA THR A 58 -5.02 11.60 6.95
C THR A 58 -4.21 12.88 6.75
N ASP A 59 -2.99 12.93 7.28
CA ASP A 59 -2.09 14.07 7.20
C ASP A 59 -0.65 13.60 6.95
N LEU A 60 0.02 14.20 5.95
CA LEU A 60 1.43 13.94 5.66
C LEU A 60 2.33 14.42 6.81
N GLY A 61 1.91 15.46 7.55
CA GLY A 61 2.60 15.97 8.72
C GLY A 61 2.64 15.00 9.90
N ALA A 62 1.73 14.02 9.94
CA ALA A 62 1.69 12.99 10.98
C ALA A 62 2.76 11.89 10.82
N LEU A 63 3.50 11.88 9.71
CA LEU A 63 4.58 10.92 9.44
C LEU A 63 5.83 11.25 10.26
N ALA A 64 5.82 10.79 11.51
CA ALA A 64 6.81 11.09 12.55
C ALA A 64 7.82 9.95 12.77
N GLY A 65 7.91 9.00 11.84
CA GLY A 65 8.89 7.92 11.90
C GLY A 65 10.34 8.41 11.95
N PRO A 66 11.27 7.55 12.36
CA PRO A 66 12.68 7.92 12.50
C PRO A 66 13.30 8.26 11.14
N GLY A 67 14.01 9.39 11.08
CA GLY A 67 14.79 9.82 9.91
C GLY A 67 16.24 9.29 9.90
N SER A 68 16.67 8.67 11.00
CA SER A 68 17.99 8.07 11.19
C SER A 68 17.93 6.93 12.20
N GLY A 69 18.85 5.96 12.12
CA GLY A 69 18.94 4.84 13.05
C GLY A 69 18.10 3.64 12.62
N VAL A 70 17.84 2.73 13.56
CA VAL A 70 17.22 1.43 13.26
C VAL A 70 15.75 1.41 13.66
N VAL A 71 14.89 0.95 12.75
CA VAL A 71 13.48 0.65 12.98
C VAL A 71 13.32 -0.83 13.32
N ASP A 72 12.60 -1.12 14.42
CA ASP A 72 12.05 -2.44 14.70
C ASP A 72 10.75 -2.63 13.90
N VAL A 73 10.77 -3.54 12.94
CA VAL A 73 9.69 -3.72 11.97
C VAL A 73 8.59 -4.59 12.57
N PRO A 74 7.31 -4.16 12.55
CA PRO A 74 6.19 -4.99 12.97
C PRO A 74 6.24 -6.38 12.31
N ARG A 75 6.13 -7.43 13.12
CA ARG A 75 6.30 -8.84 12.67
C ARG A 75 5.51 -9.20 11.41
N HIS A 76 4.30 -8.65 11.25
CA HIS A 76 3.44 -8.95 10.11
C HIS A 76 3.92 -8.33 8.78
N LEU A 77 4.82 -7.34 8.85
CA LEU A 77 5.47 -6.70 7.72
C LEU A 77 6.81 -7.36 7.35
N VAL A 78 7.43 -8.11 8.26
CA VAL A 78 8.67 -8.85 8.03
C VAL A 78 8.45 -10.00 7.05
N ASP A 79 9.36 -10.15 6.08
CA ASP A 79 9.43 -11.30 5.18
C ASP A 79 10.83 -11.45 4.56
N GLY A 80 10.94 -12.16 3.42
CA GLY A 80 12.22 -12.37 2.74
C GLY A 80 12.91 -11.10 2.26
N ASP A 81 12.16 -10.02 2.02
CA ASP A 81 12.70 -8.75 1.52
C ASP A 81 12.83 -7.70 2.64
N VAL A 82 11.95 -7.76 3.65
CA VAL A 82 11.93 -6.82 4.80
C VAL A 82 12.45 -7.52 6.06
N PRO A 83 13.67 -7.24 6.54
CA PRO A 83 14.19 -7.81 7.78
C PRO A 83 13.48 -7.21 9.02
N ALA A 84 13.64 -7.87 10.17
CA ALA A 84 13.07 -7.41 11.44
C ALA A 84 13.67 -6.07 11.93
N LEU A 85 14.89 -5.74 11.51
CA LEU A 85 15.55 -4.48 11.83
C LEU A 85 15.98 -3.80 10.54
N VAL A 86 15.59 -2.55 10.36
CA VAL A 86 15.91 -1.75 9.16
C VAL A 86 16.62 -0.48 9.60
N ASP A 87 17.88 -0.32 9.20
CA ASP A 87 18.55 0.99 9.30
C ASP A 87 18.01 1.91 8.22
N VAL A 88 17.38 3.02 8.62
CA VAL A 88 16.79 3.98 7.68
C VAL A 88 17.83 4.81 6.93
N ALA A 89 19.11 4.76 7.35
CA ALA A 89 20.22 5.31 6.58
C ALA A 89 20.55 4.46 5.33
N ASP A 90 20.19 3.17 5.32
CA ASP A 90 20.23 2.35 4.10
C ASP A 90 19.01 2.68 3.24
N ALA A 91 19.23 3.54 2.25
CA ALA A 91 18.17 4.00 1.36
C ALA A 91 17.50 2.86 0.56
N ALA A 92 18.17 1.74 0.30
CA ALA A 92 17.57 0.62 -0.40
C ALA A 92 16.64 -0.16 0.55
N LEU A 93 17.10 -0.45 1.76
CA LEU A 93 16.32 -1.17 2.76
C LEU A 93 15.15 -0.33 3.28
N CYS A 94 15.37 0.97 3.50
CA CYS A 94 14.34 1.93 3.85
C CYS A 94 13.24 2.00 2.78
N ALA A 95 13.61 2.03 1.49
CA ALA A 95 12.63 2.01 0.41
C ALA A 95 11.81 0.71 0.39
N VAL A 96 12.41 -0.44 0.71
CA VAL A 96 11.72 -1.73 0.81
C VAL A 96 10.73 -1.73 1.98
N LEU A 97 11.12 -1.21 3.15
CA LEU A 97 10.22 -1.02 4.29
C LEU A 97 9.07 -0.06 3.97
N TYR A 98 9.34 1.07 3.30
CA TYR A 98 8.29 2.04 2.98
C TYR A 98 7.30 1.48 1.96
N ARG A 99 7.76 0.75 0.92
CA ARG A 99 6.85 0.01 0.03
C ARG A 99 5.92 -0.92 0.80
N ARG A 100 6.45 -1.58 1.82
CA ARG A 100 5.69 -2.50 2.66
C ARG A 100 4.64 -1.76 3.50
N LEU A 101 5.00 -0.65 4.13
CA LEU A 101 4.09 0.18 4.93
C LEU A 101 2.99 0.84 4.08
N LEU A 102 3.32 1.30 2.88
CA LEU A 102 2.35 1.95 1.97
C LEU A 102 1.28 0.98 1.46
N VAL A 103 1.59 -0.31 1.37
CA VAL A 103 0.68 -1.32 0.83
C VAL A 103 0.00 -2.15 1.92
N ARG A 104 0.69 -2.42 3.04
CA ARG A 104 0.23 -3.37 4.08
C ARG A 104 0.19 -2.79 5.49
N GLY A 105 0.79 -1.62 5.72
CA GLY A 105 0.78 -0.98 7.03
C GLY A 105 -0.55 -0.27 7.29
N THR A 106 -0.96 -0.28 8.55
CA THR A 106 -2.08 0.57 9.02
C THR A 106 -1.69 2.05 8.98
N ALA A 107 -2.67 2.95 8.99
CA ALA A 107 -2.39 4.40 9.07
C ALA A 107 -1.57 4.75 10.33
N THR A 108 -1.81 4.06 11.44
CA THR A 108 -1.03 4.23 12.68
C THR A 108 0.43 3.82 12.50
N GLU A 109 0.69 2.69 11.84
CA GLU A 109 2.06 2.23 11.58
C GLU A 109 2.76 3.11 10.55
N GLN A 110 2.04 3.59 9.54
CA GLN A 110 2.55 4.58 8.59
C GLN A 110 3.00 5.85 9.34
N ALA A 111 2.15 6.41 10.20
CA ALA A 111 2.48 7.59 11.00
C ALA A 111 3.69 7.37 11.93
N ALA A 112 3.80 6.18 12.53
CA ALA A 112 4.85 5.86 13.48
C ALA A 112 6.20 5.48 12.85
N LEU A 113 6.20 4.94 11.63
CA LEU A 113 7.39 4.30 11.03
C LEU A 113 7.87 4.98 9.74
N ILE A 114 7.01 5.75 9.06
CA ILE A 114 7.42 6.57 7.91
C ILE A 114 7.81 7.96 8.41
N ASN A 115 8.99 8.41 8.00
CA ASN A 115 9.44 9.78 8.17
C ASN A 115 9.06 10.58 6.93
N ARG A 116 8.40 11.73 7.12
CA ARG A 116 7.96 12.61 6.02
C ARG A 116 9.09 12.97 5.05
N ASP A 117 10.23 13.44 5.56
CA ASP A 117 11.31 13.95 4.70
C ASP A 117 12.01 12.80 3.96
N VAL A 118 12.17 11.64 4.61
CA VAL A 118 12.68 10.43 3.96
C VAL A 118 11.72 9.98 2.86
N LEU A 119 10.41 9.98 3.13
CA LEU A 119 9.40 9.60 2.15
C LEU A 119 9.47 10.49 0.91
N LEU A 120 9.48 11.82 1.08
CA LEU A 120 9.60 12.78 -0.02
C LEU A 120 10.85 12.51 -0.86
N ARG A 121 12.01 12.28 -0.22
CA ARG A 121 13.26 11.96 -0.93
C ARG A 121 13.21 10.63 -1.67
N LEU A 122 12.54 9.62 -1.12
CA LEU A 122 12.48 8.28 -1.69
C LEU A 122 11.34 8.10 -2.69
N TRP A 123 10.31 8.96 -2.68
CA TRP A 123 9.11 8.85 -3.52
C TRP A 123 9.40 8.65 -5.02
N PRO A 124 10.37 9.38 -5.64
CA PRO A 124 10.71 9.17 -7.05
C PRO A 124 11.20 7.75 -7.40
N ARG A 125 11.55 6.93 -6.40
CA ARG A 125 11.96 5.52 -6.58
C ARG A 125 10.77 4.55 -6.70
N ARG A 126 9.56 5.06 -6.92
CA ARG A 126 8.31 4.30 -7.10
C ARG A 126 8.03 3.38 -5.91
N LEU A 127 7.76 3.98 -4.76
CA LEU A 127 7.54 3.26 -3.51
C LEU A 127 6.18 2.57 -3.40
N ALA A 128 5.28 2.75 -4.37
CA ALA A 128 3.96 2.12 -4.33
C ALA A 128 3.52 1.67 -5.73
N PRO A 129 2.64 0.64 -5.81
CA PRO A 129 1.89 0.37 -7.02
C PRO A 129 1.13 1.61 -7.48
N GLN A 130 0.89 1.73 -8.80
CA GLN A 130 0.29 2.93 -9.39
C GLN A 130 -1.03 3.37 -8.72
N SER A 131 -1.92 2.43 -8.40
CA SER A 131 -3.21 2.73 -7.76
C SER A 131 -3.03 3.36 -6.36
N VAL A 132 -2.10 2.82 -5.56
CA VAL A 132 -1.78 3.35 -4.23
C VAL A 132 -1.09 4.71 -4.35
N ALA A 133 -0.11 4.84 -5.27
CA ALA A 133 0.61 6.08 -5.51
C ALA A 133 -0.35 7.22 -5.89
N GLN A 134 -1.34 6.97 -6.77
CA GLN A 134 -2.33 7.96 -7.17
C GLN A 134 -3.17 8.50 -5.99
N VAL A 135 -3.53 7.63 -5.04
CA VAL A 135 -4.25 8.07 -3.83
C VAL A 135 -3.36 8.94 -2.96
N TRP A 136 -2.12 8.51 -2.72
CA TRP A 136 -1.14 9.26 -1.95
C TRP A 136 -0.84 10.63 -2.57
N GLU A 137 -0.58 10.70 -3.87
CA GLU A 137 -0.28 11.95 -4.59
C GLU A 137 -1.48 12.89 -4.65
N ARG A 138 -2.71 12.35 -4.75
CA ARG A 138 -3.93 13.16 -4.68
C ARG A 138 -4.14 13.77 -3.29
N ARG A 139 -3.87 13.00 -2.24
CA ARG A 139 -4.02 13.47 -0.84
C ARG A 139 -2.87 14.37 -0.40
N PHE A 140 -1.68 14.16 -0.93
CA PHE A 140 -0.44 14.83 -0.53
C PHE A 140 0.32 15.36 -1.76
N PRO A 141 -0.06 16.54 -2.27
CA PRO A 141 0.55 17.13 -3.46
C PRO A 141 2.08 17.29 -3.36
N GLU A 142 2.64 17.41 -2.15
CA GLU A 142 4.08 17.52 -1.91
C GLU A 142 4.89 16.33 -2.44
N LEU A 143 4.28 15.15 -2.58
CA LEU A 143 4.96 13.96 -3.14
C LEU A 143 5.30 14.11 -4.62
N THR A 144 4.58 14.98 -5.34
CA THR A 144 4.79 15.24 -6.77
C THR A 144 5.55 16.53 -7.06
N ALA A 145 5.78 17.36 -6.04
CA ALA A 145 6.41 18.67 -6.17
C ALA A 145 7.95 18.62 -6.13
N ALA A 146 8.53 17.44 -5.87
CA ALA A 146 9.96 17.19 -5.66
C ALA A 146 10.69 16.75 -6.92
#